data_AF-A0A518IT68-F1
#
_entry.id   AF-A0A518IT68-F1
#
_cell.length_a   1.000
_cell.length_b   1.000
_cell.length_c   1.000
_cell.angle_alpha   90.00
_cell.angle_beta   90.00
_cell.angle_gamma   90.00
#
_symmetry.space_group_name_H-M   'P 1'
#
loop_
_entity.id
_entity.type
_entity.pdbx_description
1 polymer ?
#
loop_
_entity_poly.entity_id
_entity_poly.type
_entity_poly.pdbx_seq_one_letter_code
_entity_poly.pdbx_strand_id
1 'polypeptide(L)'
;MTRNRQHDICKQLCDALGIEAILEALPQHKIKDSLGLVSIKEVANQLNMPYETLRSRMVSGQIPFPEMRLGRRAYFTQDQAEKITCPCNEQ
;
A
#
# COMPACT_ATOMS: atom_id res chain seq x y z
N MET A 1 30.06 -1.98 -8.13
CA MET A 1 29.58 -2.99 -9.11
C MET A 1 28.75 -4.12 -8.44
N THR A 2 27.99 -3.84 -7.38
CA THR A 2 27.22 -4.84 -6.61
C THR A 2 25.72 -4.89 -6.98
N ARG A 3 25.22 -3.86 -7.66
CA ARG A 3 23.79 -3.71 -8.01
C ARG A 3 23.28 -4.83 -8.94
N ASN A 4 24.11 -5.30 -9.87
CA ASN A 4 23.71 -6.35 -10.81
C ASN A 4 23.50 -7.70 -10.13
N ARG A 5 24.41 -8.09 -9.21
CA ARG A 5 24.31 -9.41 -8.58
C ARG A 5 23.12 -9.53 -7.64
N GLN A 6 22.80 -8.47 -6.90
CA GLN A 6 21.61 -8.43 -6.04
C GLN A 6 20.33 -8.44 -6.87
N HIS A 7 20.30 -7.70 -7.99
CA HIS A 7 19.17 -7.69 -8.90
C HIS A 7 18.93 -9.08 -9.54
N ASP A 8 19.99 -9.75 -9.99
CA ASP A 8 19.91 -11.11 -10.54
C ASP A 8 19.37 -12.11 -9.51
N ILE A 9 19.83 -12.04 -8.25
CA ILE A 9 19.34 -12.91 -7.17
C ILE A 9 17.85 -12.65 -6.91
N CYS A 10 17.43 -11.39 -6.80
CA CYS A 10 16.01 -11.06 -6.60
C CYS A 10 15.15 -11.53 -7.78
N LYS A 11 15.65 -11.39 -9.01
CA LYS A 11 14.96 -11.84 -10.22
C LYS A 11 14.80 -13.37 -10.22
N GLN A 12 15.87 -14.11 -9.90
CA GLN A 12 15.83 -15.57 -9.80
C GLN A 12 14.87 -16.04 -8.69
N LEU A 13 14.86 -15.37 -7.54
CA LEU A 13 13.91 -15.68 -6.47
C LEU A 13 12.47 -15.42 -6.90
N CYS A 14 12.19 -14.29 -7.56
CA CYS A 14 10.86 -13.97 -8.09
C CYS A 14 10.38 -14.98 -9.13
N ASP A 15 11.27 -15.46 -10.01
CA ASP A 15 10.95 -16.45 -11.03
C ASP A 15 10.65 -17.83 -10.40
N ALA A 16 11.42 -18.22 -9.38
CA ALA A 16 11.29 -19.52 -8.73
C ALA A 16 10.11 -19.62 -7.74
N LEU A 17 9.84 -18.56 -6.97
CA LEU A 17 8.86 -18.58 -5.87
C LEU A 17 7.59 -17.78 -6.18
N GLY A 18 7.65 -16.88 -7.15
CA GLY A 18 6.62 -15.88 -7.37
C GLY A 18 6.74 -14.69 -6.41
N ILE A 19 6.37 -13.50 -6.90
CA ILE A 19 6.46 -12.27 -6.10
C ILE A 19 5.53 -12.29 -4.89
N GLU A 20 4.36 -12.95 -4.99
CA GLU A 20 3.40 -13.05 -3.89
C GLU A 20 3.98 -13.81 -2.69
N ALA A 21 4.60 -14.98 -2.93
CA ALA A 21 5.22 -15.77 -1.88
C ALA A 21 6.38 -15.03 -1.19
N ILE A 22 7.16 -14.25 -1.96
CA ILE A 22 8.25 -13.43 -1.42
C ILE A 22 7.69 -12.31 -0.54
N LEU A 23 6.62 -11.63 -0.99
CA LEU A 23 5.97 -10.57 -0.21
C LEU A 23 5.33 -11.11 1.07
N GLU A 24 4.84 -12.36 1.08
CA GLU A 24 4.32 -13.01 2.27
C GLU A 24 5.41 -13.45 3.26
N ALA A 25 6.58 -13.87 2.77
CA ALA A 25 7.70 -14.32 3.61
C ALA A 25 8.45 -13.15 4.28
N LEU A 26 8.39 -11.96 3.69
CA LEU A 26 9.08 -10.78 4.20
C LEU A 26 8.30 -10.07 5.31
N PRO A 27 9.00 -9.38 6.24
CA PRO A 27 8.34 -8.61 7.28
C PRO A 27 7.51 -7.47 6.68
N GLN A 28 6.18 -7.61 6.73
CA GLN A 28 5.24 -6.70 6.06
C GLN A 28 5.38 -5.23 6.45
N HIS A 29 5.80 -4.92 7.69
CA HIS A 29 6.04 -3.53 8.10
C HIS A 29 7.17 -2.90 7.27
N LYS A 30 8.28 -3.61 7.05
CA LYS A 30 9.39 -3.11 6.23
C LYS A 30 8.99 -2.92 4.77
N ILE A 31 8.15 -3.82 4.24
CA ILE A 31 7.64 -3.70 2.87
C ILE A 31 6.74 -2.47 2.76
N LYS A 32 5.81 -2.29 3.71
CA LYS A 32 4.95 -1.11 3.79
C LYS A 32 5.77 0.18 3.78
N ASP A 33 6.75 0.29 4.68
CA ASP A 33 7.62 1.47 4.76
C ASP A 33 8.46 1.67 3.50
N SER A 34 9.01 0.59 2.93
CA SER A 34 9.85 0.67 1.72
C SER A 34 9.06 1.07 0.47
N LEU A 35 7.78 0.69 0.40
CA LEU A 35 6.88 1.00 -0.71
C LEU A 35 6.07 2.29 -0.47
N GLY A 36 6.25 2.98 0.67
CA GLY A 36 5.47 4.18 1.01
C GLY A 36 3.97 3.92 1.13
N LEU A 37 3.58 2.71 1.54
CA LEU A 37 2.17 2.32 1.62
C LEU A 37 1.51 2.85 2.89
N VAL A 38 0.27 3.30 2.77
CA VAL A 38 -0.50 3.86 3.88
C VAL A 38 -1.65 2.92 4.23
N SER A 39 -1.77 2.54 5.49
CA SER A 39 -2.87 1.66 5.92
C SER A 39 -4.19 2.41 6.00
N ILE A 40 -5.30 1.68 5.86
CA ILE A 40 -6.65 2.24 5.98
C ILE A 40 -6.85 2.97 7.32
N LYS A 41 -6.24 2.44 8.40
CA LYS A 41 -6.29 3.07 9.72
C LYS A 41 -5.53 4.40 9.76
N GLU A 42 -4.39 4.51 9.08
CA GLU A 42 -3.64 5.76 9.00
C GLU A 42 -4.40 6.83 8.24
N VAL A 43 -5.02 6.48 7.11
CA VAL A 43 -5.91 7.40 6.37
C VAL A 43 -7.09 7.85 7.23
N ALA A 44 -7.74 6.92 7.94
CA ALA A 44 -8.82 7.25 8.86
C ALA A 44 -8.39 8.24 9.95
N ASN A 45 -7.20 8.03 10.54
CA ASN A 45 -6.62 8.93 11.53
C ASN A 45 -6.29 10.31 10.95
N GLN A 46 -5.72 10.37 9.74
CA GLN A 46 -5.38 11.63 9.05
C GLN A 46 -6.63 12.47 8.75
N LEU A 47 -7.74 11.81 8.40
CA LEU A 47 -9.04 12.44 8.17
C LEU A 47 -9.83 12.71 9.46
N ASN A 48 -9.27 12.36 10.62
CA ASN A 48 -9.93 12.39 11.92
C ASN A 48 -11.34 11.77 11.89
N MET A 49 -11.45 10.60 11.24
CA MET A 49 -12.72 9.91 11.04
C MET A 49 -12.65 8.45 11.52
N PRO A 50 -13.75 7.88 12.02
CA PRO A 50 -13.78 6.47 12.39
C PRO A 50 -13.76 5.57 11.15
N TYR A 51 -13.19 4.38 11.31
CA TYR A 51 -13.06 3.38 10.24
C TYR A 51 -14.39 3.06 9.55
N GLU A 52 -15.47 2.93 10.31
CA GLU A 52 -16.82 2.66 9.78
C GLU A 52 -17.27 3.73 8.78
N THR A 53 -17.03 5.01 9.09
CA THR A 53 -17.35 6.12 8.18
C THR A 53 -16.47 6.08 6.94
N LEU A 54 -15.18 5.77 7.09
CA LEU A 54 -14.26 5.66 5.95
C LEU A 54 -14.71 4.52 5.02
N ARG A 55 -15.03 3.36 5.60
CA ARG A 55 -15.56 2.21 4.89
C ARG A 55 -16.85 2.53 4.16
N SER A 56 -17.78 3.25 4.79
CA SER A 56 -19.03 3.69 4.17
C SER A 56 -18.76 4.58 2.94
N ARG A 57 -17.82 5.53 3.04
CA ARG A 57 -17.40 6.37 1.91
C ARG A 57 -16.74 5.61 0.78
N MET A 58 -16.02 4.53 1.09
CA MET A 58 -15.45 3.65 0.08
C MET A 58 -16.55 2.86 -0.66
N VAL A 59 -17.51 2.32 0.09
CA VAL A 59 -18.65 1.58 -0.49
C VAL A 59 -19.54 2.50 -1.33
N SER A 60 -19.71 3.76 -0.94
CA SER A 60 -20.47 4.75 -1.72
C SER A 60 -19.71 5.32 -2.92
N GLY A 61 -18.43 4.97 -3.09
CA GLY A 61 -17.57 5.44 -4.20
C GLY A 61 -17.00 6.84 -4.02
N GLN A 62 -17.17 7.48 -2.85
CA GLN A 62 -16.56 8.78 -2.56
C GLN A 62 -15.05 8.69 -2.32
N ILE A 63 -14.57 7.54 -1.84
CA ILE A 63 -13.16 7.26 -1.62
C ILE A 63 -12.81 5.98 -2.39
N PRO A 64 -11.71 5.95 -3.17
CA PRO A 64 -11.33 4.74 -3.89
C PRO A 64 -10.99 3.61 -2.93
N PHE A 65 -11.11 2.36 -3.41
CA PHE A 65 -10.57 1.23 -2.66
C PHE A 65 -9.04 1.19 -2.75
N PRO A 66 -8.34 0.76 -1.69
CA PRO A 66 -6.90 0.61 -1.71
C PRO A 66 -6.46 -0.35 -2.82
N GLU A 67 -5.52 0.10 -3.65
CA GLU A 67 -5.03 -0.65 -4.81
C GLU A 67 -4.09 -1.79 -4.44
N MET A 68 -3.38 -1.67 -3.32
CA MET A 68 -2.31 -2.59 -2.95
C MET A 68 -2.74 -3.53 -1.83
N ARG A 69 -2.34 -4.78 -1.92
CA ARG A 69 -2.55 -5.79 -0.87
C ARG A 69 -1.22 -6.43 -0.51
N LEU A 70 -0.93 -6.48 0.78
CA LEU A 70 0.20 -7.26 1.31
C LEU A 70 -0.37 -8.34 2.23
N GLY A 71 -0.35 -9.58 1.75
CA GLY A 71 -1.04 -10.71 2.37
C GLY A 71 -2.52 -10.40 2.60
N ARG A 72 -2.95 -10.39 3.88
CA ARG A 72 -4.36 -10.19 4.26
C ARG A 72 -4.77 -8.72 4.43
N ARG A 73 -3.84 -7.77 4.32
CA ARG A 73 -4.10 -6.34 4.57
C ARG A 73 -4.06 -5.55 3.28
N ALA A 74 -5.00 -4.62 3.14
CA ALA A 74 -5.04 -3.67 2.03
C ALA A 74 -4.44 -2.33 2.45
N TYR A 75 -3.76 -1.69 1.51
CA TYR A 75 -3.01 -0.46 1.69
C TYR A 75 -3.26 0.49 0.51
N PHE A 76 -3.35 1.77 0.83
CA PHE A 76 -3.32 2.83 -0.15
C PHE A 76 -1.87 3.08 -0.59
N THR A 77 -1.68 3.44 -1.85
CA THR A 77 -0.42 4.06 -2.26
C THR A 77 -0.32 5.45 -1.65
N GLN A 78 0.89 6.01 -1.60
CA GLN A 78 1.08 7.38 -1.10
C GLN A 78 0.23 8.39 -1.89
N ASP A 79 0.26 8.32 -3.23
CA ASP A 79 -0.54 9.18 -4.12
C ASP A 79 -2.05 9.06 -3.85
N GLN A 80 -2.56 7.83 -3.66
CA GLN A 80 -3.96 7.63 -3.26
C GLN A 80 -4.27 8.28 -1.91
N ALA A 81 -3.41 8.05 -0.91
CA ALA A 81 -3.61 8.61 0.42
C ALA A 81 -3.59 10.15 0.41
N GLU A 82 -2.73 10.77 -0.41
CA GLU A 82 -2.67 12.21 -0.59
C GLU A 82 -3.95 12.76 -1.24
N LYS A 83 -4.44 12.12 -2.30
CA LYS A 83 -5.72 12.49 -2.95
C LYS A 83 -6.92 12.41 -2.01
N ILE A 84 -6.90 11.45 -1.08
CA ILE A 84 -7.97 11.27 -0.10
C ILE A 84 -7.89 12.31 1.02
N THR A 85 -6.68 12.61 1.50
CA THR A 85 -6.45 13.49 2.66
C THR A 85 -6.39 14.98 2.33
N CYS A 86 -5.99 15.33 1.10
CA CYS A 86 -5.96 16.69 0.58
C CYS A 86 -6.88 16.82 -0.65
N PRO A 87 -8.19 17.07 -0.46
CA PRO A 87 -9.09 17.41 -1.57
C PRO A 87 -8.82 18.81 -2.18
N CYS A 88 -7.72 19.48 -1.85
CA CYS A 88 -7.41 20.84 -2.31
C CYS A 88 -6.14 20.87 -3.18
N ASN A 89 -6.30 20.70 -4.51
CA ASN A 89 -5.57 21.49 -5.51
C ASN A 89 -6.09 21.26 -6.95
N GLU A 90 -7.40 21.39 -7.16
CA GLU A 90 -7.93 21.77 -8.47
C GLU A 90 -8.86 22.98 -8.26
N GLN A 91 -8.23 24.17 -8.12
CA GLN A 91 -8.84 25.46 -8.41
C GLN A 91 -8.21 26.02 -9.68
#